data_AF-A0A7K3DWN5-F1
#
_entry.id   AF-A0A7K3DWN5-F1
#
_cell.length_a   1.000
_cell.length_b   1.000
_cell.length_c   1.000
_cell.angle_alpha   90.00
_cell.angle_beta   90.00
_cell.angle_gamma   90.00
#
_symmetry.space_group_name_H-M   'P 1'
#
loop_
_entity.id
_entity.type
_entity.pdbx_description
1 polymer ?
#
loop_
_entity_poly.entity_id
_entity_poly.type
_entity_poly.pdbx_seq_one_letter_code
_entity_poly.pdbx_strand_id
1 'polypeptide(L)'
;MSVQERKQRERAVRERLIVETARELAEQQGWGAVTTRRLAERIEYSQPVLYSHFRGKREIIGAVATEGAAELAATVRAATAAAAGPRARVAALARAYLAFAAHRPAVYDALFRLDGGLAFAQEATPEPLKDAFA
;
A
#
# COMPACT_ATOMS: atom_id res chain seq x y z
N MET A 1 -14.06 -21.51 14.80
CA MET A 1 -13.41 -21.11 13.54
C MET A 1 -13.40 -22.28 12.59
N SER A 2 -13.91 -22.10 11.38
CA SER A 2 -13.90 -23.11 10.32
C SER A 2 -12.49 -23.29 9.75
N VAL A 3 -12.24 -24.44 9.11
CA VAL A 3 -10.98 -24.70 8.38
C VAL A 3 -10.74 -23.64 7.30
N GLN A 4 -11.82 -23.12 6.69
CA GLN A 4 -11.75 -22.10 5.66
C GLN A 4 -11.32 -20.75 6.23
N GLU A 5 -11.87 -20.33 7.37
CA GLU A 5 -11.47 -19.09 8.06
C GLU A 5 -9.99 -19.10 8.45
N ARG A 6 -9.49 -20.24 8.95
CA ARG A 6 -8.08 -20.39 9.29
C ARG A 6 -7.18 -20.23 8.05
N LYS A 7 -7.51 -20.91 6.95
CA LYS A 7 -6.74 -20.81 5.68
C LYS A 7 -6.74 -19.39 5.11
N GLN A 8 -7.88 -18.69 5.15
CA GLN A 8 -7.97 -17.30 4.69
C GLN A 8 -7.14 -16.36 5.56
N ARG A 9 -7.16 -16.55 6.88
CA ARG A 9 -6.34 -15.77 7.81
C ARG A 9 -4.85 -16.00 7.57
N GLU A 10 -4.43 -17.26 7.40
CA GLU A 10 -3.03 -17.59 7.05
C GLU A 10 -2.62 -16.95 5.72
N ARG A 11 -3.50 -16.96 4.71
CA ARG A 11 -3.27 -16.30 3.43
C ARG A 11 -3.07 -14.80 3.57
N ALA A 12 -3.95 -14.12 4.31
CA ALA A 12 -3.87 -12.68 4.55
C ALA A 12 -2.62 -12.27 5.34
N VAL A 13 -2.17 -13.10 6.30
CA VAL A 13 -0.92 -12.86 7.04
C VAL A 13 0.29 -12.92 6.09
N ARG A 14 0.32 -13.89 5.17
CA ARG A 14 1.40 -13.99 4.18
C ARG A 14 1.40 -12.83 3.18
N GLU A 15 0.23 -12.43 2.70
CA GLU A 15 0.11 -11.28 1.80
C GLU A 15 0.61 -10.00 2.46
N ARG A 16 0.23 -9.76 3.72
CA ARG A 16 0.74 -8.61 4.50
C ARG A 16 2.26 -8.64 4.62
N LEU A 17 2.85 -9.79 4.95
CA LEU A 17 4.31 -9.93 5.06
C LEU A 17 5.02 -9.63 3.73
N ILE A 18 4.47 -10.11 2.60
CA ILE A 18 5.01 -9.84 1.26
C ILE A 18 4.94 -8.34 0.95
N VAL A 19 3.80 -7.69 1.22
CA VAL A 19 3.57 -6.27 0.95
C VAL A 19 4.47 -5.38 1.81
N GLU A 20 4.59 -5.68 3.10
CA GLU A 20 5.48 -4.98 4.03
C GLU A 20 6.95 -5.11 3.59
N THR A 21 7.40 -6.32 3.27
CA THR A 21 8.77 -6.56 2.78
C THR A 21 9.03 -5.84 1.47
N ALA A 22 8.04 -5.78 0.56
CA ALA A 22 8.15 -5.05 -0.70
C ALA A 22 8.25 -3.55 -0.47
N ARG A 23 7.45 -3.00 0.45
CA ARG A 23 7.51 -1.59 0.84
C ARG A 23 8.88 -1.25 1.42
N GLU A 24 9.37 -2.00 2.39
CA GLU A 24 10.69 -1.77 3.00
C GLU A 24 11.80 -1.80 1.95
N LEU A 25 11.80 -2.81 1.09
CA LEU A 25 12.80 -2.95 0.04
C LEU A 25 12.74 -1.80 -0.97
N ALA A 26 11.53 -1.35 -1.33
CA ALA A 26 11.33 -0.23 -2.23
C ALA A 26 11.80 1.10 -1.61
N GLU A 27 11.53 1.34 -0.33
CA GLU A 27 11.99 2.55 0.36
C GLU A 27 13.52 2.57 0.52
N GLN A 28 14.15 1.41 0.76
CA GLN A 28 15.60 1.32 0.96
C GLN A 28 16.41 1.35 -0.34
N GLN A 29 15.87 0.74 -1.42
CA GLN A 29 16.67 0.41 -2.61
C GLN A 29 15.94 0.73 -3.93
N GLY A 30 14.79 1.37 -3.84
CA GLY A 30 13.94 1.71 -4.99
C GLY A 30 13.18 0.51 -5.55
N TRP A 31 12.14 0.80 -6.33
CA TRP A 31 11.29 -0.23 -6.93
C TRP A 31 12.05 -1.18 -7.86
N GLY A 32 13.16 -0.77 -8.46
CA GLY A 32 14.00 -1.65 -9.29
C GLY A 32 14.47 -2.91 -8.55
N ALA A 33 14.75 -2.79 -7.24
CA ALA A 33 15.19 -3.87 -6.39
C ALA A 33 14.08 -4.90 -6.06
N VAL A 34 12.81 -4.50 -6.16
CA VAL A 34 11.66 -5.35 -5.80
C VAL A 34 11.39 -6.36 -6.91
N THR A 35 11.71 -7.62 -6.63
CA THR A 35 11.44 -8.78 -7.51
C THR A 35 10.82 -9.92 -6.72
N THR A 36 9.97 -10.72 -7.36
CA THR A 36 9.32 -11.89 -6.73
C THR A 36 10.35 -12.85 -6.14
N ARG A 37 11.48 -13.06 -6.82
CA ARG A 37 12.61 -13.84 -6.32
C ARG A 37 13.18 -13.28 -5.01
N ARG A 38 13.55 -12.00 -5.01
CA ARG A 38 14.20 -11.38 -3.86
C ARG A 38 13.26 -11.26 -2.66
N LEU A 39 11.97 -11.04 -2.91
CA LEU A 39 10.96 -11.04 -1.86
C LEU A 39 10.81 -12.44 -1.25
N ALA A 40 10.72 -13.48 -2.09
CA ALA A 40 10.62 -14.86 -1.62
C ALA A 40 11.85 -15.25 -0.76
N GLU A 41 13.05 -14.92 -1.22
CA GLU A 41 14.30 -15.13 -0.46
C GLU A 41 14.29 -14.40 0.90
N ARG A 42 13.80 -13.15 0.94
CA ARG A 42 13.81 -12.32 2.16
C ARG A 42 12.78 -12.74 3.21
N ILE A 43 11.67 -13.34 2.79
CA ILE A 43 10.62 -13.88 3.69
C ILE A 43 10.76 -15.40 3.91
N GLU A 44 11.87 -15.99 3.45
CA GLU A 44 12.18 -17.42 3.55
C GLU A 44 11.12 -18.34 2.90
N TYR A 45 10.46 -17.86 1.84
CA TYR A 45 9.50 -18.63 1.05
C TYR A 45 10.08 -19.01 -0.31
N SER A 46 9.49 -20.05 -0.91
CA SER A 46 9.80 -20.41 -2.28
C SER A 46 9.10 -19.46 -3.26
N GLN A 47 9.68 -19.27 -4.45
CA GLN A 47 9.02 -18.49 -5.50
C GLN A 47 7.61 -19.01 -5.86
N PRO A 48 7.36 -20.33 -5.97
CA PRO A 48 6.01 -20.83 -6.20
C PRO A 48 4.98 -20.42 -5.14
N VAL A 49 5.39 -20.37 -3.86
CA VAL A 49 4.54 -19.88 -2.77
C VAL A 49 4.22 -18.41 -2.96
N LEU A 50 5.21 -17.57 -3.29
CA LEU A 50 4.95 -16.15 -3.54
C LEU A 50 4.02 -15.95 -4.74
N TYR A 51 4.20 -16.71 -5.82
CA TYR A 51 3.34 -16.66 -7.01
C TYR A 51 1.89 -17.08 -6.73
N SER A 52 1.65 -17.91 -5.71
CA SER A 52 0.29 -18.26 -5.26
C SER A 52 -0.47 -17.10 -4.60
N HIS A 53 0.26 -16.07 -4.17
CA HIS A 53 -0.31 -14.85 -3.58
C HIS A 53 -0.35 -13.69 -4.57
N PHE A 54 0.74 -13.49 -5.31
CA PHE A 54 0.87 -12.40 -6.28
C PHE A 54 1.41 -12.92 -7.61
N ARG A 55 0.71 -12.63 -8.70
CA ARG A 55 1.10 -13.00 -10.07
C ARG A 55 2.38 -12.31 -10.54
N GLY A 56 2.77 -11.24 -9.86
CA GLY A 56 4.05 -10.57 -10.10
C GLY A 56 4.14 -9.19 -9.47
N LYS A 57 5.21 -8.48 -9.83
CA LYS A 57 5.55 -7.15 -9.29
C LYS A 57 4.41 -6.13 -9.43
N ARG A 58 3.68 -6.14 -10.55
CA ARG A 58 2.55 -5.24 -10.80
C ARG A 58 1.48 -5.34 -9.72
N GLU A 59 1.09 -6.56 -9.36
CA GLU A 59 0.07 -6.80 -8.33
C GLU A 59 0.57 -6.42 -6.92
N ILE A 60 1.88 -6.62 -6.67
CA ILE A 60 2.52 -6.20 -5.42
C ILE A 60 2.54 -4.66 -5.30
N ILE A 61 2.83 -3.95 -6.39
CA ILE A 61 2.73 -2.48 -6.44
C ILE A 61 1.30 -2.05 -6.11
N GLY A 62 0.28 -2.70 -6.71
CA GLY A 62 -1.12 -2.41 -6.44
C GLY A 62 -1.51 -2.64 -4.98
N ALA A 63 -1.01 -3.71 -4.35
CA ALA A 63 -1.26 -3.97 -2.93
C ALA A 63 -0.58 -2.93 -2.03
N VAL A 64 0.68 -2.58 -2.31
CA VAL A 64 1.40 -1.49 -1.59
C VAL A 64 0.67 -0.15 -1.74
N ALA A 65 0.18 0.16 -2.93
CA ALA A 65 -0.60 1.37 -3.19
C ALA A 65 -1.95 1.36 -2.46
N THR A 66 -2.64 0.22 -2.42
CA THR A 66 -3.92 0.09 -1.71
C THR A 66 -3.76 0.34 -0.21
N GLU A 67 -2.75 -0.27 0.43
CA GLU A 67 -2.44 -0.01 1.85
C GLU A 67 -1.95 1.43 2.06
N GLY A 68 -1.13 1.94 1.13
CA GLY A 68 -0.63 3.31 1.15
C GLY A 68 -1.74 4.37 1.09
N ALA A 69 -2.80 4.12 0.32
CA ALA A 69 -3.94 5.02 0.21
C ALA A 69 -4.68 5.13 1.55
N ALA A 70 -4.91 3.99 2.20
CA ALA A 70 -5.57 3.93 3.51
C ALA A 70 -4.76 4.69 4.57
N GLU A 71 -3.42 4.53 4.56
CA GLU A 71 -2.52 5.25 5.47
C GLU A 71 -2.50 6.76 5.21
N LEU A 72 -2.43 7.18 3.95
CA LEU A 72 -2.47 8.59 3.57
C LEU A 72 -3.79 9.24 4.03
N ALA A 73 -4.91 8.58 3.76
CA ALA A 73 -6.23 9.03 4.15
C ALA A 73 -6.37 9.17 5.67
N ALA A 74 -5.92 8.18 6.43
CA ALA A 74 -5.90 8.23 7.89
C ALA A 74 -5.03 9.40 8.40
N THR A 75 -3.84 9.59 7.81
CA THR A 75 -2.90 10.66 8.19
C THR A 75 -3.50 12.05 7.96
N VAL A 76 -4.10 12.27 6.78
CA VAL A 76 -4.75 13.55 6.44
C VAL A 76 -5.99 13.80 7.30
N ARG A 77 -6.83 12.78 7.52
CA ARG A 77 -8.02 12.89 8.39
C ARG A 77 -7.63 13.26 9.82
N ALA A 78 -6.61 12.62 10.38
CA ALA A 78 -6.11 12.95 11.71
C ALA A 78 -5.58 14.40 11.78
N ALA A 79 -4.76 14.81 10.81
CA ALA A 79 -4.21 16.16 10.78
C ALA A 79 -5.28 17.26 10.64
N THR A 80 -6.31 17.01 9.84
CA THR A 80 -7.42 17.97 9.64
C THR A 80 -8.38 18.00 10.82
N ALA A 81 -8.60 16.88 11.52
CA ALA A 81 -9.43 16.83 12.71
C ALA A 81 -8.84 17.65 13.88
N ALA A 82 -7.51 17.72 13.98
CA ALA A 82 -6.82 18.47 15.03
C ALA A 82 -6.75 20.00 14.79
N ALA A 83 -7.12 20.49 13.60
CA ALA A 83 -6.95 21.89 13.23
C ALA A 83 -8.23 22.72 13.41
N ALA A 84 -8.08 23.92 13.99
CA ALA A 84 -9.20 24.83 14.26
C ALA A 84 -9.50 25.76 13.07
N GLY A 85 -10.69 25.61 12.48
CA GLY A 85 -11.21 26.48 11.43
C GLY A 85 -10.79 26.10 10.00
N PRO A 86 -11.58 26.46 8.97
CA PRO A 86 -11.42 25.93 7.62
C PRO A 86 -10.03 26.14 7.01
N ARG A 87 -9.44 27.34 7.17
CA ARG A 87 -8.12 27.67 6.64
C ARG A 87 -7.00 26.83 7.28
N ALA A 88 -7.09 26.61 8.59
CA ALA A 88 -6.11 25.78 9.30
C ALA A 88 -6.22 24.30 8.88
N ARG A 89 -7.44 23.80 8.63
CA ARG A 89 -7.67 22.44 8.13
C ARG A 89 -7.06 22.23 6.74
N VAL A 90 -7.25 23.17 5.81
CA VAL A 90 -6.61 23.11 4.48
C VAL A 90 -5.09 23.09 4.60
N ALA A 91 -4.52 23.96 5.44
CA ALA A 91 -3.08 23.98 5.65
C ALA A 91 -2.56 22.68 6.30
N ALA A 92 -3.31 22.08 7.23
CA ALA A 92 -2.98 20.81 7.85
C ALA A 92 -3.04 19.65 6.84
N LEU A 93 -4.05 19.63 5.97
CA LEU A 93 -4.15 18.68 4.86
C LEU A 93 -2.92 18.75 3.97
N ALA A 94 -2.59 19.94 3.46
CA ALA A 94 -1.46 20.14 2.56
C ALA A 94 -0.14 19.69 3.20
N ARG A 95 0.10 20.05 4.46
CA ARG A 95 1.29 19.63 5.20
C ARG A 95 1.35 18.11 5.38
N ALA A 96 0.25 17.49 5.81
CA ALA A 96 0.20 16.05 6.03
C ALA A 96 0.42 15.26 4.73
N TYR A 97 -0.21 15.70 3.64
CA TYR A 97 -0.06 15.12 2.32
C TYR A 97 1.39 15.21 1.81
N LEU A 98 1.99 16.39 1.83
CA LEU A 98 3.37 16.60 1.38
C LEU A 98 4.39 15.90 2.29
N ALA A 99 4.14 15.88 3.60
CA ALA A 99 4.96 15.12 4.53
C ALA A 99 4.88 13.62 4.23
N PHE A 100 3.70 13.07 3.97
CA PHE A 100 3.57 11.66 3.60
C PHE A 100 4.39 11.34 2.33
N ALA A 101 4.27 12.16 1.28
CA ALA A 101 5.04 12.00 0.05
C ALA A 101 6.55 12.04 0.30
N ALA A 102 7.03 12.93 1.17
CA ALA A 102 8.45 13.07 1.49
C ALA A 102 8.99 11.92 2.36
N HIS A 103 8.20 11.40 3.31
CA HIS A 103 8.62 10.34 4.22
C HIS A 103 8.45 8.94 3.64
N ARG A 104 7.55 8.77 2.65
CA ARG A 104 7.23 7.49 2.02
C ARG A 104 7.28 7.56 0.49
N PRO A 105 8.43 7.96 -0.10
CA PRO A 105 8.54 8.19 -1.53
C PRO A 105 8.22 6.94 -2.35
N ALA A 106 8.59 5.73 -1.91
CA ALA A 106 8.29 4.53 -2.67
C ALA A 106 6.80 4.16 -2.62
N VAL A 107 6.13 4.36 -1.49
CA VAL A 107 4.65 4.21 -1.40
C VAL A 107 3.94 5.25 -2.26
N TYR A 108 4.43 6.49 -2.26
CA TYR A 108 3.89 7.57 -3.08
C TYR A 108 4.04 7.28 -4.58
N ASP A 109 5.19 6.73 -4.99
CA ASP A 109 5.40 6.24 -6.36
C ASP A 109 4.41 5.12 -6.72
N ALA A 110 4.13 4.18 -5.82
CA ALA A 110 3.15 3.12 -6.06
C ALA A 110 1.72 3.67 -6.24
N LEU A 111 1.36 4.71 -5.48
CA LEU A 111 0.05 5.35 -5.56
C LEU A 111 -0.17 6.11 -6.87
N PHE A 112 0.83 6.88 -7.30
CA PHE A 112 0.60 7.92 -8.31
C PHE A 112 1.48 7.81 -9.56
N ARG A 113 2.57 7.04 -9.53
CA ARG A 113 3.57 7.02 -10.61
C ARG A 113 3.67 5.68 -11.34
N LEU A 114 3.44 4.58 -10.64
CA LEU A 114 3.62 3.23 -11.17
C LEU A 114 2.28 2.58 -11.54
N ASP A 115 2.31 1.71 -12.55
CA ASP A 115 1.16 0.86 -12.85
C ASP A 115 1.10 -0.30 -11.84
N GLY A 116 0.20 -0.16 -10.86
CA GLY A 116 -0.17 -1.22 -9.91
C GLY A 116 -1.34 -2.09 -10.37
N GLY A 117 -1.86 -1.87 -11.58
CA GLY A 117 -3.08 -2.52 -12.06
C GLY A 117 -4.36 -2.13 -11.33
N LEU A 118 -4.34 -1.00 -10.62
CA LEU A 118 -5.51 -0.46 -9.93
C LEU A 118 -6.35 0.38 -10.89
N ALA A 119 -7.66 0.20 -10.85
CA ALA A 119 -8.60 1.10 -11.50
C ALA A 119 -8.86 2.29 -10.57
N PHE A 120 -8.87 3.50 -11.12
CA PHE A 120 -9.25 4.73 -10.42
C PHE A 120 -10.50 5.33 -11.06
N ALA A 121 -11.36 5.95 -10.24
CA ALA A 121 -12.61 6.58 -10.68
C ALA A 121 -13.53 5.65 -11.50
N GLN A 122 -13.45 4.34 -11.24
CA GLN A 122 -14.32 3.31 -11.82
C GLN A 122 -15.06 2.53 -10.74
N GLU A 123 -16.13 1.82 -11.11
CA GLU A 123 -16.87 0.96 -10.18
C GLU A 123 -15.97 -0.09 -9.51
N ALA A 124 -15.03 -0.65 -10.29
CA ALA A 124 -14.04 -1.63 -9.84
C ALA A 124 -12.89 -1.03 -8.99
N THR A 125 -12.91 0.28 -8.68
CA THR A 125 -11.90 0.89 -7.80
C THR A 125 -11.93 0.22 -6.43
N PRO A 126 -10.79 -0.22 -5.88
CA PRO A 126 -10.72 -0.77 -4.52
C PRO A 126 -11.30 0.17 -3.47
N GLU A 127 -11.99 -0.38 -2.47
CA GLU A 127 -12.64 0.42 -1.43
C GLU A 127 -11.68 1.36 -0.67
N PRO A 128 -10.44 0.96 -0.31
CA PRO A 128 -9.50 1.88 0.34
C PRO A 128 -9.15 3.10 -0.53
N LEU A 129 -9.15 2.95 -1.86
CA LEU A 129 -8.94 4.07 -2.77
C LEU A 129 -10.19 4.95 -2.86
N LYS A 130 -11.39 4.37 -2.90
CA LYS A 130 -12.64 5.16 -2.85
C LYS A 130 -12.70 5.99 -1.57
N ASP A 131 -12.48 5.37 -0.41
CA ASP A 131 -12.48 6.05 0.89
C ASP A 131 -11.39 7.12 1.00
N ALA A 132 -10.21 6.87 0.42
CA ALA A 132 -9.10 7.82 0.49
C ALA A 132 -9.35 9.10 -0.33
N PHE A 133 -10.18 9.03 -1.37
CA PHE A 133 -10.43 10.12 -2.32
C PHE A 133 -11.90 10.55 -2.40
N ALA A 134 -12.74 10.13 -1.45
CA ALA A 134 -14.12 10.59 -1.28
C ALA A 134 -14.18 12.02 -0.71
#